data_AF-A0A6I3WY30-F1
#
_entry.id   AF-A0A6I3WY30-F1
#
_cell.length_a   1.000
_cell.length_b   1.000
_cell.length_c   1.000
_cell.angle_alpha   90.00
_cell.angle_beta   90.00
_cell.angle_gamma   90.00
#
_symmetry.space_group_name_H-M   'P 1'
#
loop_
_entity.id
_entity.type
_entity.pdbx_description
1 polymer ?
#
loop_
_entity_poly.entity_id
_entity_poly.type
_entity_poly.pdbx_seq_one_letter_code
_entity_poly.pdbx_strand_id
1 'polypeptide(L)' 'MIGRFRGRASFERLSRTGSRARAGVLWCTFVLDPHVTPPQVAYAIGRAVGPAVSRNLLRRRLRSLLQQKYAHLPAGL' A
#
# COMPACT_ATOMS: atom_id res chain seq x y z
N MET A 1 13.47 -3.28 -1.59
CA MET A 1 12.73 -2.89 -2.82
C MET A 1 11.24 -3.08 -2.54
N ILE A 2 10.32 -2.19 -2.96
CA ILE A 2 8.87 -2.40 -2.77
C ILE A 2 8.25 -2.89 -4.08
N GLY A 3 7.61 -4.06 -4.04
CA GLY A 3 6.94 -4.70 -5.16
C GLY A 3 5.65 -3.97 -5.56
N ARG A 4 5.20 -4.17 -6.81
CA ARG A 4 3.90 -3.69 -7.26
C ARG A 4 2.85 -4.76 -6.99
N PHE A 5 1.80 -4.36 -6.28
CA PHE A 5 0.59 -5.15 -6.17
C PHE A 5 -0.08 -5.28 -7.54
N ARG A 6 -0.24 -6.51 -8.06
CA ARG A 6 -0.87 -6.79 -9.36
C ARG A 6 -2.00 -7.80 -9.20
N GLY A 7 -3.07 -7.62 -9.99
CA GLY A 7 -4.13 -8.62 -10.19
C GLY A 7 -5.34 -8.46 -9.26
N ARG A 8 -6.51 -8.85 -9.78
CA ARG A 8 -7.80 -8.85 -9.06
C ARG A 8 -7.78 -9.78 -7.83
N ALA A 9 -7.12 -10.94 -7.95
CA ALA A 9 -7.00 -11.93 -6.89
C ALA A 9 -6.32 -11.37 -5.62
N SER A 10 -5.29 -10.54 -5.79
CA SER A 10 -4.59 -9.90 -4.66
C SER A 10 -5.52 -8.93 -3.91
N PHE A 11 -6.34 -8.16 -4.64
CA PHE A 11 -7.35 -7.28 -4.03
C PHE A 11 -8.47 -8.05 -3.35
N GLU A 12 -8.90 -9.17 -3.93
CA GLU A 12 -9.93 -10.04 -3.35
C GLU A 12 -9.44 -10.70 -2.07
N ARG A 13 -8.18 -11.13 -2.02
CA ARG A 13 -7.56 -11.64 -0.79
C ARG A 13 -7.54 -10.55 0.28
N LEU A 14 -7.11 -9.35 -0.10
CA LEU A 14 -7.08 -8.19 0.80
C LEU A 14 -8.48 -7.83 1.33
N SER A 15 -9.54 -7.98 0.52
CA SER A 15 -10.90 -7.69 0.95
C SER A 15 -11.48 -8.77 1.86
N ARG A 16 -11.10 -10.04 1.69
CA ARG A 16 -11.61 -11.17 2.48
C ARG A 16 -10.87 -11.39 3.79
N THR A 17 -9.54 -11.25 3.80
CA THR A 17 -8.69 -11.59 4.97
C THR A 17 -7.90 -10.41 5.51
N GLY A 18 -8.05 -9.22 4.91
CA GLY A 18 -7.29 -8.04 5.29
C GLY A 18 -7.76 -7.42 6.60
N SER A 19 -6.80 -7.05 7.43
CA SER A 19 -7.02 -6.17 8.58
C SER A 19 -7.02 -4.72 8.12
N ARG A 20 -7.94 -3.93 8.66
CA ARG A 20 -8.01 -2.49 8.39
C ARG A 20 -7.36 -1.72 9.53
N ALA A 21 -6.48 -0.79 9.19
CA ALA A 21 -5.95 0.19 10.12
C ALA A 21 -6.19 1.61 9.61
N ARG A 22 -6.32 2.54 10.55
CA ARG A 22 -6.50 3.96 10.29
C ARG A 22 -5.41 4.74 10.98
N ALA A 23 -4.77 5.64 10.26
CA ALA A 23 -3.77 6.58 10.77
C ALA A 23 -4.15 7.99 10.28
N GLY A 24 -4.92 8.72 11.09
CA GLY A 24 -5.42 10.05 10.76
C GLY A 24 -6.29 10.04 9.50
N VAL A 25 -5.79 10.71 8.45
CA VAL A 25 -6.45 10.82 7.13
C VAL A 25 -6.21 9.61 6.22
N LEU A 26 -5.33 8.69 6.62
CA LEU A 26 -5.01 7.50 5.86
C LEU A 26 -5.73 6.28 6.41
N TRP A 27 -6.22 5.46 5.50
CA TRP A 27 -6.74 4.13 5.76
C TRP A 27 -5.88 3.14 4.98
N CYS A 28 -5.51 2.05 5.61
CA CYS A 28 -4.84 0.94 4.95
C CYS A 28 -5.54 -0.37 5.27
N THR A 29 -5.55 -1.26 4.28
CA THR A 29 -5.92 -2.66 4.48
C THR A 29 -4.68 -3.47 4.18
N PHE A 30 -4.32 -4.39 5.06
CA PHE A 30 -3.11 -5.19 4.93
C PHE A 30 -3.38 -6.65 5.30
N VAL A 31 -2.56 -7.53 4.75
CA VAL A 31 -2.49 -8.96 5.10
C VAL A 31 -1.02 -9.22 5.36
N LEU A 32 -0.70 -9.93 6.44
CA LEU A 32 0.66 -10.41 6.69
C LEU A 32 0.79 -11.80 6.05
N ASP A 33 1.55 -11.88 4.96
CA ASP A 33 1.90 -13.11 4.24
C ASP A 33 3.43 -13.26 4.16
N PRO A 34 4.04 -14.10 5.01
CA PRO A 34 5.49 -14.32 5.04
C PRO A 34 6.10 -14.76 3.69
N HIS A 35 5.30 -15.29 2.77
CA HIS A 35 5.77 -15.75 1.46
C HIS A 35 5.86 -14.61 0.42
N VAL A 36 5.36 -13.42 0.75
CA VAL A 36 5.42 -12.24 -0.13
C VAL A 36 6.70 -11.46 0.14
N THR A 37 7.73 -11.76 -0.66
CA THR A 37 8.99 -11.01 -0.67
C THR A 37 9.32 -10.57 -2.11
N PRO A 38 9.52 -9.26 -2.36
CA PRO A 38 9.45 -8.14 -1.43
C PRO A 38 8.02 -7.71 -1.08
N PRO A 39 7.82 -6.98 0.04
CA PRO A 39 6.55 -6.37 0.41
C PRO A 39 5.89 -5.60 -0.75
N GLN A 40 4.57 -5.74 -0.89
CA GLN A 40 3.80 -5.18 -2.00
C GLN A 40 2.79 -4.15 -1.51
N VAL A 41 2.75 -2.98 -2.16
CA VAL A 41 1.85 -1.89 -1.75
C VAL A 41 1.06 -1.35 -2.95
N ALA A 42 -0.24 -1.18 -2.75
CA ALA A 42 -1.14 -0.47 -3.65
C ALA A 42 -1.57 0.88 -3.05
N TYR A 43 -1.85 1.87 -3.91
CA TYR A 43 -2.33 3.19 -3.49
C TYR A 43 -3.64 3.53 -4.17
N ALA A 44 -4.72 3.60 -3.38
CA ALA A 44 -6.02 4.09 -3.82
C ALA A 44 -6.16 5.57 -3.45
N ILE A 45 -5.94 6.46 -4.43
CA ILE A 45 -6.05 7.92 -4.25
C ILE A 45 -7.21 8.43 -5.10
N GLY A 46 -8.31 8.79 -4.43
CA GLY A 46 -9.54 9.25 -5.04
C GLY A 46 -9.39 10.58 -5.79
N ARG A 47 -10.32 10.87 -6.70
CA ARG A 47 -10.31 12.09 -7.53
C ARG A 47 -10.49 13.37 -6.71
N ALA A 48 -11.13 13.29 -5.54
CA ALA A 48 -11.32 14.42 -4.63
C ALA A 48 -10.01 15.04 -4.10
N VAL A 49 -8.89 14.28 -4.13
CA VAL A 49 -7.56 14.79 -3.73
C VAL A 49 -7.02 15.82 -4.74
N GLY A 50 -7.55 15.85 -5.97
CA GLY A 50 -7.21 16.83 -6.99
C GLY A 50 -6.71 16.19 -8.30
N PRO A 51 -6.00 16.97 -9.13
CA PRO A 51 -5.62 16.55 -10.47
C PRO A 51 -4.67 15.35 -10.45
N ALA A 52 -4.52 14.70 -11.60
CA ALA A 52 -3.66 13.53 -11.75
C ALA A 52 -2.23 13.76 -11.24
N VAL A 53 -1.69 14.97 -11.44
CA VAL A 53 -0.35 15.36 -10.97
C VAL A 53 -0.26 15.33 -9.45
N SER A 54 -1.21 15.94 -8.73
CA SER A 54 -1.25 15.93 -7.26
C SER A 54 -1.36 14.51 -6.71
N ARG A 55 -2.21 13.67 -7.32
CA ARG A 55 -2.36 12.26 -6.93
C ARG A 55 -1.08 11.45 -7.18
N ASN A 56 -0.41 11.69 -8.30
CA ASN A 56 0.85 11.03 -8.63
C ASN A 56 1.99 11.49 -7.71
N LEU A 57 2.04 12.78 -7.36
CA LEU A 57 2.98 13.30 -6.39
C LEU A 57 2.78 12.67 -5.02
N LEU A 58 1.53 12.59 -4.55
CA LEU A 58 1.19 11.94 -3.28
C LEU A 58 1.62 10.46 -3.29
N ARG A 59 1.30 9.72 -4.37
CA ARG A 59 1.75 8.32 -4.54
C ARG A 59 3.26 8.17 -4.45
N ARG A 60 4.01 9.07 -5.09
CA ARG A 60 5.48 9.08 -5.07
C ARG A 60 6.03 9.37 -3.68
N ARG A 61 5.47 10.35 -2.97
CA ARG A 61 5.87 10.70 -1.59
C ARG A 61 5.62 9.55 -0.61
N LEU A 62 4.42 8.96 -0.66
CA LEU A 62 4.09 7.80 0.19
C LEU A 62 5.02 6.61 -0.08
N ARG A 63 5.33 6.33 -1.35
CA ARG A 63 6.28 5.28 -1.72
C ARG A 63 7.69 5.54 -1.18
N SER A 64 8.15 6.79 -1.21
CA SER A 64 9.46 7.17 -0.68
C SER A 64 9.52 6.97 0.84
N LEU A 65 8.50 7.37 1.59
CA LEU A 65 8.42 7.14 3.04
C LEU A 65 8.48 5.66 3.39
N LEU A 66 7.72 4.83 2.66
CA LEU A 66 7.75 3.37 2.86
C LEU A 66 9.11 2.76 2.49
N GLN A 67 9.79 3.28 1.47
CA GLN A 67 11.14 2.84 1.14
C GLN A 67 12.13 3.16 2.25
N GLN A 68 12.04 4.35 2.85
CA GLN A 68 12.89 4.74 3.99
C GLN A 68 12.63 3.86 5.22
N LYS A 69 11.38 3.45 5.44
CA LYS A 69 10.99 2.58 6.56
C LYS A 69 11.06 1.10 6.25
N TYR A 70 11.52 0.71 5.05
CA TYR A 70 11.50 -0.67 4.57
C TYR A 70 12.16 -1.66 5.54
N ALA A 71 13.28 -1.29 6.16
CA ALA A 71 13.99 -2.13 7.13
C ALA A 71 13.18 -2.42 8.41
N HIS A 72 12.14 -1.64 8.69
CA HIS A 72 11.30 -1.75 9.88
C HIS A 72 9.89 -2.27 9.55
N LEU A 73 9.60 -2.56 8.28
CA LEU A 73 8.33 -3.17 7.92
C LEU A 73 8.40 -4.66 8.26
N PRO A 74 7.38 -5.21 8.95
CA PRO A 74 7.32 -6.65 9.19
C PRO A 74 7.34 -7.38 7.84
N ALA A 75 8.04 -8.51 7.81
CA ALA A 75 8.05 -9.38 6.64
C ALA A 75 6.62 -9.79 6.29
N GLY A 76 6.28 -9.72 5.00
CA GLY A 76 5.00 -10.18 4.48
C GLY A 76 3.89 -9.15 4.32
N LEU A 77 4.19 -7.85 4.28
CA LEU A 77 3.20 -6.83 3.90
C LEU A 77 2.84 -6.82 2.41
#